data_AF-A0A968RQ96-F1
#
_entry.id   AF-A0A968RQ96-F1
#
_cell.length_a   1.000
_cell.length_b   1.000
_cell.length_c   1.000
_cell.angle_alpha   90.00
_cell.angle_beta   90.00
_cell.angle_gamma   90.00
#
_symmetry.space_group_name_H-M   'P 1'
#
loop_
_entity.id
_entity.type
_entity.pdbx_description
1 polymer ?
#
loop_
_entity_poly.entity_id
_entity_poly.type
_entity_poly.pdbx_seq_one_letter_code
_entity_poly.pdbx_strand_id
1 'polypeptide(L)'
;MDGRLEQSKQLEAFYAKHKIAYIKLTYGSSIIIDNGLRKFKYWGLSGDESMKGVHLCRMVNKFLIDEKPKVKEYDKKGFNIPTNFYVKNNLDIKKKICLYSFDLNSCYWTTAFNLGFISKKIYNNGIKGGSEFKEARNIALGTLAKRVTAYVFDGAKGHYEDNYNYEFDYLANYRHAIVEHVLKIAIELYQLYPMIFIFSKQIVFISVQKYQKKLVSLFNPKVTHSKNQ
;
A
#
# COMPACT_ATOMS: atom_id res chain seq x y z
N MET A 1 13.15 16.10 -22.53
CA MET A 1 13.77 14.94 -23.21
C MET A 1 14.32 13.96 -22.17
N ASP A 2 13.53 12.94 -21.88
CA ASP A 2 13.87 11.52 -22.13
C ASP A 2 15.02 10.82 -21.41
N GLY A 3 15.84 11.48 -20.60
CA GLY A 3 17.13 10.91 -20.18
C GLY A 3 17.08 9.47 -19.64
N ARG A 4 16.24 9.16 -18.65
CA ARG A 4 16.41 7.91 -17.86
C ARG A 4 15.69 6.68 -18.41
N LEU A 5 14.49 6.82 -18.97
CA LEU A 5 13.81 5.72 -19.65
C LEU A 5 14.53 5.39 -20.96
N GLU A 6 14.97 6.42 -21.68
CA GLU A 6 15.74 6.25 -22.91
C GLU A 6 17.11 5.61 -22.63
N GLN A 7 17.80 6.00 -21.55
CA GLN A 7 19.02 5.31 -21.10
C GLN A 7 18.79 3.82 -20.83
N SER A 8 17.65 3.44 -20.23
CA SER A 8 17.36 2.02 -20.00
C SER A 8 17.19 1.26 -21.33
N LYS A 9 16.44 1.84 -22.28
CA LYS A 9 16.24 1.26 -23.62
C LYS A 9 17.55 1.19 -24.41
N GLN A 10 18.40 2.20 -24.33
CA GLN A 10 19.70 2.22 -24.98
C GLN A 10 20.62 1.12 -24.41
N LEU A 11 20.61 0.91 -23.10
CA LEU A 11 21.38 -0.17 -22.48
C LEU A 11 20.83 -1.55 -22.86
N GLU A 12 19.51 -1.72 -22.90
CA GLU A 12 18.86 -2.95 -23.39
C GLU A 12 19.26 -3.25 -24.83
N ALA A 13 19.19 -2.26 -25.72
CA ALA A 13 19.59 -2.40 -27.12
C ALA A 13 21.08 -2.73 -27.25
N PHE A 14 21.94 -2.14 -26.42
CA PHE A 14 23.36 -2.47 -26.37
C PHE A 14 23.59 -3.93 -25.96
N TYR A 15 22.95 -4.40 -24.89
CA TYR A 15 23.10 -5.79 -24.45
C TYR A 15 22.54 -6.80 -25.46
N ALA A 16 21.37 -6.51 -26.04
CA ALA A 16 20.79 -7.35 -27.08
C ALA A 16 21.69 -7.45 -28.31
N LYS A 17 22.25 -6.32 -28.78
CA LYS A 17 23.17 -6.27 -29.92
C LYS A 17 24.43 -7.11 -29.69
N HIS A 18 24.96 -7.11 -28.47
CA HIS A 18 26.19 -7.82 -28.12
C HIS A 18 25.96 -9.20 -27.49
N LYS A 19 24.70 -9.68 -27.47
CA LYS A 19 24.32 -10.97 -26.89
C LYS A 19 24.75 -11.13 -25.42
N ILE A 20 24.70 -10.04 -24.67
CA ILE A 20 25.02 -10.03 -23.24
C ILE A 20 23.75 -10.39 -22.48
N ALA A 21 23.82 -11.42 -21.65
CA ALA A 21 22.70 -11.82 -20.79
C ALA A 21 22.38 -10.72 -19.77
N TYR A 22 21.10 -10.46 -19.53
CA TYR A 22 20.65 -9.53 -18.51
C TYR A 22 19.25 -9.86 -18.00
N ILE A 23 18.94 -9.37 -16.82
CA ILE A 23 17.62 -9.41 -16.20
C ILE A 23 17.15 -7.97 -16.05
N LYS A 24 16.00 -7.67 -16.65
CA LYS A 24 15.29 -6.42 -16.47
C LYS A 24 14.15 -6.63 -15.49
N LEU A 25 14.22 -5.92 -14.37
CA LEU A 25 13.19 -5.93 -13.35
C LEU A 25 12.42 -4.60 -13.43
N THR A 26 11.13 -4.68 -13.70
CA THR A 26 10.25 -3.53 -13.75
C THR A 26 9.40 -3.48 -12.48
N TYR A 27 9.47 -2.36 -11.78
CA TYR A 27 8.67 -2.08 -10.58
C TYR A 27 7.97 -0.74 -10.80
N GLY A 28 6.71 -0.73 -11.23
CA GLY A 28 5.97 0.53 -11.44
C GLY A 28 6.78 1.53 -12.29
N SER A 29 7.15 2.68 -11.73
CA SER A 29 7.98 3.71 -12.39
C SER A 29 9.50 3.51 -12.30
N SER A 30 9.99 2.35 -11.86
CA SER A 30 11.43 2.08 -11.76
C SER A 30 11.83 0.83 -12.52
N ILE A 31 12.96 0.89 -13.22
CA ILE A 31 13.54 -0.21 -13.99
C ILE A 31 14.91 -0.51 -13.40
N ILE A 32 15.22 -1.78 -13.19
CA ILE A 32 16.56 -2.25 -12.87
C ILE A 32 17.01 -3.14 -14.03
N ILE A 33 18.24 -2.95 -14.49
CA ILE A 33 18.90 -3.86 -15.44
C ILE A 33 20.14 -4.42 -14.75
N ASP A 34 20.23 -5.74 -14.68
CA ASP A 34 21.30 -6.47 -14.03
C ASP A 34 21.87 -7.51 -15.00
N ASN A 35 23.17 -7.49 -15.27
CA ASN A 35 23.83 -8.49 -16.13
C ASN A 35 24.71 -9.48 -15.34
N GLY A 36 24.53 -9.55 -14.01
CA GLY A 36 25.34 -10.37 -13.11
C GLY A 36 26.67 -9.75 -12.70
N LEU A 37 27.19 -8.77 -13.46
CA LEU A 37 28.41 -8.02 -13.12
C LEU A 37 28.12 -6.62 -12.58
N ARG A 38 27.08 -5.98 -13.11
CA ARG A 38 26.68 -4.62 -12.74
C ARG A 38 25.16 -4.49 -12.74
N LYS A 39 24.68 -3.70 -11.78
CA LYS A 39 23.26 -3.39 -11.59
C LYS A 39 23.01 -1.91 -11.82
N PHE A 40 22.19 -1.59 -12.81
CA PHE A 40 21.77 -0.23 -13.16
C PHE A 40 20.34 0.02 -12.69
N LYS A 41 20.07 1.20 -12.12
CA LYS A 41 18.76 1.55 -11.56
C LYS A 41 18.24 2.87 -12.15
N TYR A 42 17.05 2.81 -12.72
CA TYR A 42 16.36 3.92 -13.39
C TYR A 42 15.04 4.23 -12.66
N TRP A 43 14.70 5.51 -12.52
CA TRP A 43 13.50 5.99 -11.82
C TRP A 43 12.79 7.10 -12.60
N GLY A 44 11.45 7.08 -12.60
CA GLY A 44 10.56 8.19 -12.97
C GLY A 44 10.13 8.24 -14.45
N LEU A 45 9.07 9.01 -14.73
CA LEU A 45 8.73 9.51 -16.07
C LEU A 45 9.41 10.88 -16.30
N SER A 46 9.63 11.26 -17.56
CA SER A 46 10.30 12.51 -17.92
C SER A 46 9.53 13.73 -17.40
N GLY A 47 10.18 14.61 -16.63
CA GLY A 47 9.63 15.92 -16.26
C GLY A 47 8.76 15.95 -14.99
N ASP A 48 8.58 14.84 -14.29
CA ASP A 48 7.79 14.82 -13.06
C ASP A 48 8.52 15.52 -11.90
N GLU A 49 7.89 16.56 -11.34
CA GLU A 49 8.23 17.02 -10.00
C GLU A 49 8.05 15.85 -9.03
N SER A 50 9.05 15.62 -8.17
CA SER A 50 8.98 14.51 -7.22
C SER A 50 7.75 14.70 -6.34
N MET A 51 6.84 13.72 -6.36
CA MET A 51 5.64 13.75 -5.53
C MET A 51 5.99 14.08 -4.08
N LYS A 52 5.31 15.09 -3.52
CA LYS A 52 5.47 15.46 -2.12
C LYS A 52 5.25 14.25 -1.21
N GLY A 53 6.17 14.03 -0.26
CA GLY A 53 6.10 12.89 0.65
C GLY A 53 6.65 11.57 0.11
N VAL A 54 7.17 11.49 -1.12
CA VAL A 54 7.72 10.24 -1.69
C VAL A 54 8.82 9.59 -0.84
N HIS A 55 9.54 10.40 -0.05
CA HIS A 55 10.56 9.93 0.90
C HIS A 55 10.00 8.97 1.96
N LEU A 56 8.69 9.02 2.25
CA LEU A 56 8.00 8.08 3.15
C LEU A 56 8.15 6.64 2.67
N CYS A 57 8.15 6.38 1.36
CA CYS A 57 8.34 5.04 0.81
C CYS A 57 9.70 4.46 1.26
N ARG A 58 10.75 5.27 1.23
CA ARG A 58 12.09 4.84 1.67
C ARG A 58 12.14 4.64 3.17
N MET A 59 11.51 5.53 3.95
CA MET A 59 11.47 5.42 5.40
C MET A 59 10.75 4.15 5.87
N VAL A 60 9.59 3.85 5.29
CA VAL A 60 8.79 2.65 5.64
C VAL A 60 9.53 1.38 5.26
N ASN A 61 10.02 1.27 4.02
CA ASN A 61 10.76 0.09 3.59
C ASN A 61 12.00 -0.14 4.45
N LYS A 62 12.79 0.90 4.71
CA LYS A 62 13.98 0.80 5.56
C LYS A 62 13.64 0.30 6.96
N PHE A 63 12.62 0.88 7.60
CA PHE A 63 12.18 0.46 8.92
C PHE A 63 11.77 -1.02 8.96
N LEU A 64 11.00 -1.50 7.98
CA LEU A 64 10.57 -2.90 7.93
C LEU A 64 11.71 -3.88 7.62
N ILE A 65 12.72 -3.44 6.86
CA ILE A 65 13.93 -4.23 6.57
C ILE A 65 14.84 -4.32 7.80
N ASP A 66 15.04 -3.19 8.49
CA ASP A 66 15.96 -3.08 9.61
C ASP A 66 15.37 -3.71 10.88
N GLU A 67 14.12 -3.39 11.22
CA GLU A 67 13.49 -3.80 12.48
C GLU A 67 12.78 -5.15 12.39
N LYS A 68 12.37 -5.55 11.18
CA LYS A 68 11.57 -6.76 10.90
C LYS A 68 10.50 -7.05 11.96
N PRO A 69 9.52 -6.15 12.16
CA PRO A 69 8.45 -6.37 13.13
C PRO A 69 7.73 -7.69 12.84
N LYS A 70 7.25 -8.38 13.89
CA LYS A 70 6.54 -9.65 13.70
C LYS A 70 5.28 -9.43 12.87
N VAL A 71 5.13 -10.23 11.82
CA VAL A 71 3.94 -10.28 10.98
C VAL A 71 3.63 -11.73 10.64
N LYS A 72 2.33 -12.07 10.61
CA LYS A 72 1.91 -13.40 10.20
C LYS A 72 2.08 -13.51 8.69
N GLU A 73 2.60 -14.64 8.22
CA GLU A 73 2.70 -14.89 6.78
C GLU A 73 1.30 -14.91 6.16
N TYR A 74 1.18 -14.24 5.01
CA TYR A 74 -0.09 -14.10 4.33
C TYR A 74 -0.40 -15.36 3.52
N ASP A 75 -1.51 -16.03 3.86
CA ASP A 75 -2.00 -17.14 3.06
C ASP A 75 -2.69 -16.64 1.79
N LYS A 76 -1.98 -16.76 0.65
CA LYS A 76 -2.46 -16.38 -0.69
C LYS A 76 -3.75 -17.12 -1.10
N LYS A 77 -4.10 -18.26 -0.48
CA LYS A 77 -5.28 -19.08 -0.84
C LYS A 77 -6.57 -18.68 -0.13
N GLY A 78 -6.50 -17.90 0.95
CA GLY A 78 -7.64 -17.63 1.84
C GLY A 78 -8.41 -16.32 1.60
N PHE A 79 -7.99 -15.48 0.66
CA PHE A 79 -8.41 -14.08 0.62
C PHE A 79 -9.45 -13.79 -0.47
N ASN A 80 -10.64 -14.36 -0.34
CA ASN A 80 -11.82 -13.96 -1.11
C ASN A 80 -12.57 -12.88 -0.33
N ILE A 81 -12.11 -11.63 -0.44
CA ILE A 81 -12.81 -10.50 0.16
C ILE A 81 -13.90 -10.03 -0.81
N PRO A 82 -15.15 -9.84 -0.35
CA PRO A 82 -16.13 -9.08 -1.10
C PRO A 82 -15.61 -7.65 -1.31
N THR A 83 -15.19 -7.33 -2.53
CA THR A 83 -14.71 -6.00 -2.90
C THR A 83 -15.84 -4.99 -3.06
N ASN A 84 -17.08 -5.47 -3.15
CA ASN A 84 -18.29 -4.68 -3.28
C ASN A 84 -19.29 -5.08 -2.19
N PHE A 85 -19.63 -4.12 -1.33
CA PHE A 85 -20.73 -4.27 -0.39
C PHE A 85 -21.94 -3.55 -0.99
N TYR A 86 -22.97 -4.32 -1.34
CA TYR A 86 -24.20 -3.75 -1.89
C TYR A 86 -25.18 -3.43 -0.77
N VAL A 87 -25.84 -2.28 -0.90
CA VAL A 87 -26.92 -1.84 -0.02
C VAL A 87 -28.11 -2.80 -0.17
N LYS A 88 -28.60 -3.32 0.95
CA LYS A 88 -29.90 -3.99 1.00
C LYS A 88 -30.95 -2.90 0.84
N ASN A 89 -31.75 -2.98 -0.23
CA ASN A 89 -32.79 -2.01 -0.58
C ASN A 89 -33.71 -1.65 0.60
N ASN A 90 -34.24 -0.42 0.53
CA ASN A 90 -35.18 0.25 1.44
C ASN A 90 -34.54 1.19 2.48
N LEU A 91 -33.82 2.19 1.98
CA LEU A 91 -33.71 3.47 2.69
C LEU A 91 -35.07 4.16 2.67
N ASP A 92 -35.73 4.24 3.81
CA ASP A 92 -36.83 5.19 3.98
C ASP A 92 -36.23 6.60 4.14
N ILE A 93 -36.06 7.29 3.01
CA ILE A 93 -35.39 8.61 2.88
C ILE A 93 -36.13 9.71 3.69
N LYS A 94 -37.26 9.38 4.31
CA LYS A 94 -38.08 10.31 5.11
C LYS A 94 -37.50 10.67 6.48
N LYS A 95 -36.44 10.01 6.96
CA LYS A 95 -35.75 10.36 8.22
C LYS A 95 -34.47 11.17 7.97
N LYS A 96 -34.11 12.09 8.87
CA LYS A 96 -32.80 12.78 8.85
C LYS A 96 -31.68 11.73 8.87
N ILE A 97 -31.05 11.54 7.72
CA ILE A 97 -29.92 10.65 7.52
C ILE A 97 -28.63 11.42 7.82
N CYS A 98 -27.75 10.86 8.65
CA CYS A 98 -26.38 11.34 8.80
C CYS A 98 -25.43 10.43 8.00
N LEU A 99 -24.70 11.02 7.07
CA LEU A 99 -23.66 10.35 6.29
C LEU A 99 -22.32 10.55 7.00
N TYR A 100 -21.62 9.44 7.27
CA TYR A 100 -20.27 9.45 7.82
C TYR A 100 -19.33 8.82 6.80
N SER A 101 -18.28 9.55 6.42
CA SER A 101 -17.24 9.01 5.53
C SER A 101 -15.92 8.85 6.28
N PHE A 102 -15.26 7.73 6.06
CA PHE A 102 -13.93 7.43 6.57
C PHE A 102 -12.90 7.55 5.45
N ASP A 103 -11.85 8.29 5.75
CA ASP A 103 -10.67 8.39 4.92
C ASP A 103 -9.82 7.13 5.05
N LEU A 104 -9.92 6.22 4.06
CA LEU A 104 -9.16 4.97 4.08
C LEU A 104 -7.65 5.19 4.05
N ASN A 105 -7.16 6.24 3.39
CA ASN A 105 -5.72 6.51 3.34
C ASN A 105 -5.16 6.80 4.74
N SER A 106 -5.93 7.55 5.53
CA SER A 106 -5.57 7.83 6.93
C SER A 106 -5.75 6.59 7.80
N CYS A 107 -6.80 5.80 7.57
CA CYS A 107 -7.04 4.54 8.27
C CYS A 107 -5.89 3.54 8.07
N TYR A 108 -5.42 3.33 6.83
CA TYR A 108 -4.29 2.44 6.54
C TYR A 108 -3.01 2.91 7.24
N TRP A 109 -2.74 4.22 7.25
CA TRP A 109 -1.54 4.76 7.88
C TRP A 109 -1.55 4.62 9.40
N THR A 110 -2.69 4.93 10.03
CA THR A 110 -2.89 4.73 11.47
C THR A 110 -2.83 3.26 11.83
N THR A 111 -3.40 2.38 11.00
CA THR A 111 -3.32 0.92 11.19
C THR A 111 -1.88 0.43 11.13
N ALA A 112 -1.09 0.89 10.16
CA ALA A 112 0.34 0.54 10.06
C ALA A 112 1.11 0.94 11.33
N PHE A 113 0.79 2.09 11.92
CA PHE A 113 1.40 2.54 13.18
C PHE A 113 0.96 1.67 14.36
N ASN A 114 -0.35 1.40 14.49
CA ASN A 114 -0.89 0.59 15.58
C ASN A 114 -0.40 -0.86 15.56
N LEU A 115 -0.15 -1.42 14.37
CA LEU A 115 0.45 -2.75 14.20
C LEU A 115 1.96 -2.76 14.42
N GLY A 116 2.59 -1.61 14.67
CA GLY A 116 4.05 -1.50 14.85
C GLY A 116 4.86 -1.61 13.56
N PHE A 117 4.21 -1.50 12.39
CA PHE A 117 4.87 -1.61 11.08
C PHE A 117 5.50 -0.31 10.60
N ILE A 118 5.25 0.80 11.30
CA ILE A 118 5.99 2.05 11.17
C ILE A 118 6.24 2.64 12.57
N SER A 119 7.41 3.25 12.76
CA SER A 119 7.71 3.94 14.03
C SER A 119 6.88 5.21 14.23
N LYS A 120 6.80 5.68 15.49
CA LYS A 120 6.17 6.97 15.84
C LYS A 120 6.76 8.14 15.03
N LYS A 121 8.06 8.11 14.76
CA LYS A 121 8.75 9.11 13.93
C LYS A 121 8.22 9.12 12.49
N ILE A 122 8.10 7.93 11.87
CA ILE A 122 7.58 7.78 10.51
C ILE A 122 6.12 8.20 10.45
N TYR A 123 5.31 7.75 11.43
CA TYR A 123 3.91 8.13 11.54
C TYR A 123 3.74 9.65 11.57
N ASN A 124 4.42 10.31 12.50
CA ASN A 124 4.36 11.77 12.66
C ASN A 124 4.83 12.52 11.41
N ASN A 125 5.89 12.06 10.74
CA ASN A 125 6.33 12.67 9.47
C ASN A 125 5.26 12.55 8.39
N GLY A 126 4.57 11.41 8.30
CA GLY A 126 3.46 11.21 7.37
C GLY A 126 2.28 12.14 7.66
N ILE A 127 1.96 12.38 8.94
CA ILE A 127 0.85 13.27 9.34
C ILE A 127 1.20 14.75 9.19
N LYS A 128 2.44 15.15 9.49
CA LYS A 128 2.91 16.55 9.39
C LYS A 128 2.74 17.14 7.99
N GLY A 129 2.88 16.34 6.95
CA GLY A 129 2.65 16.78 5.57
C GLY A 129 1.18 16.92 5.16
N GLY A 130 0.23 16.73 6.10
CA GLY A 130 -1.19 17.02 5.90
C GLY A 130 -1.82 16.31 4.70
N SER A 131 -2.58 17.07 3.90
CA SER A 131 -3.22 16.63 2.67
C SER A 131 -2.21 16.32 1.56
N GLU A 132 -1.10 17.04 1.49
CA GLU A 132 -0.09 16.87 0.44
C GLU A 132 0.59 15.49 0.49
N PHE A 133 0.75 14.93 1.68
CA PHE A 133 1.38 13.61 1.85
C PHE A 133 0.36 12.48 1.87
N LYS A 134 -0.95 12.78 1.76
CA LYS A 134 -2.00 11.77 1.90
C LYS A 134 -1.86 10.63 0.90
N GLU A 135 -1.62 10.97 -0.36
CA GLU A 135 -1.41 9.98 -1.40
C GLU A 135 -0.06 9.27 -1.23
N ALA A 136 0.99 10.00 -0.82
CA ALA A 136 2.30 9.44 -0.56
C ALA A 136 2.30 8.40 0.57
N ARG A 137 1.48 8.59 1.63
CA ARG A 137 1.27 7.59 2.69
C ARG A 137 0.70 6.29 2.12
N ASN A 138 -0.31 6.39 1.26
CA ASN A 138 -0.91 5.21 0.64
C ASN A 138 0.06 4.54 -0.33
N ILE A 139 0.81 5.31 -1.12
CA ILE A 139 1.85 4.80 -2.02
C ILE A 139 2.94 4.08 -1.21
N ALA A 140 3.41 4.66 -0.11
CA ALA A 140 4.43 4.04 0.74
C ALA A 140 4.00 2.65 1.22
N LEU A 141 2.75 2.49 1.66
CA LEU A 141 2.21 1.17 2.04
C LEU A 141 1.97 0.27 0.81
N GLY A 142 1.49 0.84 -0.31
CA GLY A 142 1.26 0.10 -1.55
C GLY A 142 2.53 -0.50 -2.15
N THR A 143 3.67 0.17 -1.98
CA THR A 143 4.97 -0.34 -2.47
C THR A 143 5.42 -1.63 -1.81
N LEU A 144 4.86 -1.98 -0.65
CA LEU A 144 5.20 -3.19 0.09
C LEU A 144 4.70 -4.47 -0.58
N ALA A 145 3.60 -4.41 -1.35
CA ALA A 145 3.05 -5.55 -2.10
C ALA A 145 3.25 -5.39 -3.62
N LYS A 146 4.29 -4.65 -4.01
CA LYS A 146 4.54 -4.32 -5.41
C LYS A 146 5.01 -5.56 -6.17
N ARG A 147 4.24 -5.97 -7.18
CA ARG A 147 4.66 -7.04 -8.09
C ARG A 147 5.84 -6.58 -8.93
N VAL A 148 6.81 -7.47 -9.06
CA VAL A 148 7.97 -7.29 -9.93
C VAL A 148 7.70 -8.07 -11.20
N THR A 149 7.79 -7.42 -12.35
CA THR A 149 7.84 -8.13 -13.62
C THR A 149 9.30 -8.30 -14.00
N ALA A 150 9.75 -9.54 -14.15
CA ALA A 150 11.08 -9.85 -14.65
C ALA A 150 11.02 -10.21 -16.13
N TYR A 151 11.89 -9.57 -16.91
CA TYR A 151 12.22 -10.00 -18.27
C TYR A 151 13.65 -10.49 -18.24
N VAL A 152 13.86 -11.75 -18.58
CA VAL A 152 15.16 -12.40 -18.62
C VAL A 152 15.59 -12.49 -20.07
N PHE A 153 16.80 -12.04 -20.39
CA PHE A 153 17.43 -12.17 -21.69
C PHE A 153 18.71 -12.99 -21.54
N ASP A 154 18.83 -14.09 -22.27
CA ASP A 154 19.95 -15.03 -22.18
C ASP A 154 21.10 -14.72 -23.14
N GLY A 155 20.99 -13.65 -23.94
CA GLY A 155 21.92 -13.31 -25.02
C GLY A 155 21.41 -13.67 -26.41
N ALA A 156 20.39 -14.51 -26.52
CA ALA A 156 19.80 -14.93 -27.80
C ALA A 156 18.29 -14.68 -27.85
N LYS A 157 17.58 -14.96 -26.76
CA LYS A 157 16.13 -14.79 -26.62
C LYS A 157 15.82 -14.21 -25.25
N GLY A 158 14.63 -13.63 -25.13
CA GLY A 158 14.13 -13.26 -23.81
C GLY A 158 12.70 -13.71 -23.60
N HIS A 159 12.37 -13.88 -22.32
CA HIS A 159 11.08 -14.31 -21.85
C HIS A 159 10.71 -13.54 -20.59
N TYR A 160 9.42 -13.45 -20.33
CA TYR A 160 8.91 -12.94 -19.06
C TYR A 160 8.85 -14.09 -18.05
N GLU A 161 9.35 -13.84 -16.85
CA GLU A 161 9.17 -14.74 -15.71
C GLU A 161 8.14 -14.16 -14.77
N ASP A 162 7.01 -14.86 -14.65
CA ASP A 162 6.05 -14.64 -13.58
C ASP A 162 6.57 -15.28 -12.29
N ASN A 163 6.48 -14.57 -11.16
CA ASN A 163 7.01 -14.97 -9.86
C ASN A 163 8.54 -14.99 -9.73
N TYR A 164 9.23 -13.99 -10.29
CA TYR A 164 10.63 -13.76 -9.92
C TYR A 164 10.70 -13.44 -8.41
N ASN A 165 11.09 -14.45 -7.63
CA ASN A 165 11.20 -14.38 -6.17
C ASN A 165 12.27 -13.36 -5.80
N TYR A 166 11.84 -12.12 -5.55
CA TYR A 166 12.69 -11.16 -4.89
C TYR A 166 12.62 -11.39 -3.38
N GLU A 167 13.73 -11.15 -2.68
CA GLU A 167 13.93 -11.18 -1.21
C GLU A 167 12.92 -10.38 -0.36
N PHE A 168 11.89 -9.79 -0.96
CA PHE A 168 10.91 -8.93 -0.31
C PHE A 168 9.46 -9.42 -0.44
N ASP A 169 9.20 -10.67 -0.83
CA ASP A 169 7.82 -11.21 -0.78
C ASP A 169 7.27 -11.14 0.66
N TYR A 170 8.15 -11.20 1.67
CA TYR A 170 7.76 -10.99 3.07
C TYR A 170 7.27 -9.56 3.36
N LEU A 171 7.68 -8.54 2.58
CA LEU A 171 7.17 -7.17 2.77
C LEU A 171 5.68 -7.08 2.43
N ALA A 172 5.22 -7.91 1.49
CA ALA A 172 3.80 -7.98 1.12
C ALA A 172 2.95 -8.43 2.32
N ASN A 173 3.48 -9.26 3.22
CA ASN A 173 2.78 -9.69 4.44
C ASN A 173 2.34 -8.50 5.30
N TYR A 174 3.18 -7.46 5.45
CA TYR A 174 2.82 -6.25 6.20
C TYR A 174 1.67 -5.50 5.54
N ARG A 175 1.70 -5.36 4.21
CA ARG A 175 0.61 -4.72 3.47
C ARG A 175 -0.69 -5.49 3.61
N HIS A 176 -0.65 -6.81 3.47
CA HIS A 176 -1.81 -7.66 3.60
C HIS A 176 -2.40 -7.62 5.01
N ALA A 177 -1.56 -7.67 6.05
CA ALA A 177 -2.00 -7.53 7.43
C ALA A 177 -2.67 -6.16 7.69
N ILE A 178 -2.16 -5.08 7.12
CA ILE A 178 -2.82 -3.75 7.18
C ILE A 178 -4.19 -3.77 6.49
N VAL A 179 -4.29 -4.34 5.27
CA VAL A 179 -5.57 -4.45 4.54
C VAL A 179 -6.58 -5.27 5.34
N GLU A 180 -6.15 -6.42 5.84
CA GLU A 180 -6.99 -7.35 6.58
C GLU A 180 -7.55 -6.70 7.84
N HIS A 181 -6.72 -5.97 8.59
CA HIS A 181 -7.18 -5.28 9.80
C HIS A 181 -8.20 -4.18 9.49
N VAL A 182 -7.94 -3.34 8.48
CA VAL A 182 -8.90 -2.31 8.05
C VAL A 182 -10.21 -2.92 7.56
N LEU A 183 -10.14 -4.04 6.85
CA LEU A 183 -11.33 -4.74 6.39
C LEU A 183 -12.12 -5.37 7.55
N LYS A 184 -11.46 -5.99 8.53
CA LYS A 184 -12.15 -6.54 9.72
C LYS A 184 -12.97 -5.46 10.41
N ILE A 185 -12.37 -4.28 10.62
CA ILE A 185 -13.09 -3.11 11.14
C ILE A 185 -14.26 -2.74 10.23
N ALA A 186 -14.06 -2.71 8.91
CA ALA A 186 -15.11 -2.38 7.96
C ALA A 186 -16.28 -3.39 8.01
N ILE A 187 -16.00 -4.69 8.16
CA ILE A 187 -16.99 -5.77 8.31
C ILE A 187 -17.71 -5.68 9.65
N GLU A 188 -17.00 -5.40 10.75
CA GLU A 188 -17.60 -5.18 12.06
C GLU A 188 -18.56 -3.98 12.02
N LEU A 189 -18.16 -2.91 11.35
CA LEU A 189 -19.05 -1.79 11.09
C LEU A 189 -20.25 -2.22 10.21
N TYR A 190 -20.03 -3.09 9.21
CA TYR A 190 -21.10 -3.71 8.39
C TYR A 190 -22.16 -4.42 9.20
N GLN A 191 -21.76 -5.14 10.22
CA GLN A 191 -22.69 -5.83 11.10
C GLN A 191 -23.43 -4.86 12.03
N LEU A 192 -22.82 -3.72 12.38
CA LEU A 192 -23.39 -2.75 13.31
C LEU A 192 -24.28 -1.69 12.65
N TYR A 193 -24.06 -1.42 11.36
CA TYR A 193 -24.71 -0.32 10.63
C TYR A 193 -25.40 -0.83 9.37
N PRO A 194 -26.69 -0.51 9.18
CA PRO A 194 -27.47 -1.09 8.09
C PRO A 194 -26.99 -0.72 6.67
N MET A 195 -26.08 0.25 6.49
CA MET A 195 -25.59 0.63 5.16
C MET A 195 -24.18 1.18 5.15
N ILE A 196 -23.36 0.59 4.26
CA ILE A 196 -21.94 0.87 4.14
C ILE A 196 -21.56 0.73 2.68
N PHE A 197 -21.03 1.80 2.13
CA PHE A 197 -20.42 1.86 0.82
C PHE A 197 -18.91 1.82 1.01
N ILE A 198 -18.27 0.72 0.64
CA ILE A 198 -16.81 0.66 0.58
C ILE A 198 -16.40 1.01 -0.84
N PHE A 199 -15.86 2.21 -1.02
CA PHE A 199 -15.16 2.60 -2.23
C PHE A 199 -13.66 2.34 -2.05
N SER A 200 -12.93 2.12 -3.15
CA SER A 200 -11.48 1.81 -3.17
C SER A 200 -10.59 2.78 -2.38
N LYS A 201 -11.06 4.01 -2.07
CA LYS A 201 -10.33 5.04 -1.32
C LYS A 201 -11.10 5.62 -0.12
N GLN A 202 -12.35 5.23 0.11
CA GLN A 202 -13.20 5.76 1.19
C GLN A 202 -14.23 4.72 1.62
N ILE A 203 -14.55 4.67 2.91
CA ILE A 203 -15.74 3.94 3.34
C ILE A 203 -16.79 4.94 3.81
N VAL A 204 -17.97 4.93 3.20
CA VAL A 204 -19.10 5.79 3.57
C VAL A 204 -20.15 4.95 4.26
N PHE A 205 -20.56 5.35 5.46
CA PHE A 205 -21.57 4.69 6.26
C PHE A 205 -22.75 5.63 6.44
N ILE A 206 -23.95 5.06 6.40
CA ILE A 206 -25.15 5.79 6.78
C ILE A 206 -25.48 5.41 8.21
N SER A 207 -25.36 6.38 9.12
CA SER A 207 -25.75 6.19 10.51
C SER A 207 -26.97 7.04 10.79
N VAL A 208 -28.00 6.40 11.34
CA VAL A 208 -29.06 7.12 12.05
C VAL A 208 -28.42 7.65 13.33
N GLN A 209 -28.58 8.96 13.62
CA GLN A 209 -28.00 9.76 14.72
C GLN A 209 -27.70 9.02 16.05
N LYS A 210 -28.47 7.99 16.38
CA LYS A 210 -28.36 7.11 17.56
C LYS A 210 -26.96 6.52 17.83
N TYR A 211 -26.10 6.35 16.83
CA TYR A 211 -24.89 5.54 17.00
C TYR A 211 -23.54 6.28 16.95
N GLN A 212 -23.56 7.61 16.83
CA GLN A 212 -22.36 8.43 16.70
C GLN A 212 -21.34 8.23 17.84
N LYS A 213 -21.81 8.08 19.09
CA LYS A 213 -20.94 7.87 20.26
C LYS A 213 -20.17 6.55 20.22
N LYS A 214 -20.78 5.48 19.68
CA LYS A 214 -20.17 4.14 19.60
C LYS A 214 -19.11 4.05 18.49
N LEU A 215 -19.32 4.77 17.38
CA LEU A 215 -18.32 4.91 16.31
C LEU A 215 -17.03 5.54 16.85
N VAL A 216 -17.12 6.66 17.57
CA VAL A 216 -15.95 7.36 18.11
C VAL A 216 -15.13 6.45 19.05
N SER A 217 -15.77 5.59 19.83
CA SER A 217 -15.07 4.68 20.75
C SER A 217 -14.31 3.53 20.06
N LEU A 218 -14.74 3.07 18.88
CA LEU A 218 -14.05 1.99 18.15
C LEU A 218 -12.71 2.46 17.57
N PHE A 219 -12.60 3.75 17.23
CA PHE A 219 -11.40 4.31 16.61
C PHE A 219 -10.48 5.03 17.59
N ASN A 220 -10.95 5.35 18.79
CA ASN A 220 -10.15 5.87 19.90
C ASN A 220 -10.27 4.92 21.09
N PRO A 221 -9.59 3.76 21.08
CA PRO A 221 -9.46 2.99 22.31
C PRO A 221 -8.74 3.90 23.31
N LYS A 222 -9.43 4.27 24.40
CA LYS A 222 -8.78 4.94 25.53
C LYS A 222 -7.56 4.09 25.89
N VAL A 223 -6.37 4.69 25.81
CA VAL A 223 -5.17 4.13 26.43
C VAL A 223 -5.50 4.05 27.92
N THR A 224 -5.89 2.87 28.37
CA THR A 224 -5.92 2.54 29.79
C THR A 224 -4.48 2.52 30.24
N HIS A 225 -3.97 3.68 30.67
CA HIS A 225 -2.88 3.69 31.61
C HIS A 225 -3.41 3.03 32.87
N SER A 226 -3.03 1.77 33.09
CA SER A 226 -3.04 1.17 34.41
C SER A 226 -2.20 2.09 35.29
N LYS A 227 -2.86 2.86 36.15
CA LYS A 227 -2.21 3.42 37.32
C LYS A 227 -1.81 2.23 38.17
N ASN A 228 -0.53 1.84 38.10
CA ASN A 228 0.04 1.01 39.13
C ASN A 228 0.11 1.86 40.39
N GLN A 229 -0.64 1.39 41.38
CA GLN A 229 -0.42 1.68 42.79
C GLN A 229 0.94 1.15 43.22
#